data_AF-A0A926FHF8-F1
#
_entry.id   AF-A0A926FHF8-F1
#
_cell.length_a   1.000
_cell.length_b   1.000
_cell.length_c   1.000
_cell.angle_alpha   90.00
_cell.angle_beta   90.00
_cell.angle_gamma   90.00
#
_symmetry.space_group_name_H-M   'P 1'
#
loop_
_entity.id
_entity.type
_entity.pdbx_description
1 polymer ?
#
loop_
_entity_poly.entity_id
_entity_poly.type
_entity_poly.pdbx_seq_one_letter_code
_entity_poly.pdbx_strand_id
1 'polypeptide(L)'
;MADALEKTRVLAALDPGQRAIVNAARRVSQKRGEPLYLVGGPVRDLLLGRSVGDVDLTVEGDGPSFARALAGLCGAEIVVHARFRTATLTLPGGSRVDVAAARSETYERPGALPSVRPAGIREDLARRDFTINALALRLTPGFQPQVLDPEGGRADLRDGKIRFLHEGSALDDPTRAFRAARYANRFGFTIAAGTRRAIRKSLESGAFGAVSADRLRREIEKLFAEPDRAGAVSRLTALGLHAALHPALSSSPETLRRLRRAEKAAVGSNAGWLVYLLVWSAGLDTAQASQLAGRLNLPRRDADRLNTWPATIAALRGLSVRDTAGRAALPRLGLEETIAASA
;
A
#
# COMPACT_ATOMS: atom_id res chain seq x y z
N MET A 1 33.51 -5.45 2.82
CA MET A 1 33.00 -5.96 4.12
C MET A 1 31.55 -5.57 4.39
N ALA A 2 31.12 -4.31 4.13
CA ALA A 2 29.73 -3.88 4.34
C ALA A 2 28.69 -4.72 3.55
N ASP A 3 29.00 -5.03 2.29
CA ASP A 3 28.07 -5.69 1.35
C ASP A 3 27.83 -7.19 1.64
N ALA A 4 28.88 -7.93 2.05
CA ALA A 4 28.73 -9.31 2.54
C ALA A 4 27.91 -9.38 3.85
N LEU A 5 28.00 -8.33 4.67
CA LEU A 5 27.19 -8.15 5.86
C LEU A 5 25.71 -7.97 5.50
N GLU A 6 25.40 -7.28 4.39
CA GLU A 6 24.03 -7.05 3.93
C GLU A 6 23.34 -8.36 3.57
N LYS A 7 23.96 -9.28 2.81
CA LYS A 7 23.33 -10.59 2.48
C LYS A 7 23.01 -11.45 3.69
N THR A 8 23.97 -11.55 4.61
CA THR A 8 23.80 -12.37 5.82
C THR A 8 22.73 -11.77 6.71
N ARG A 9 22.67 -10.43 6.83
CA ARG A 9 21.58 -9.72 7.50
C ARG A 9 20.23 -9.94 6.82
N VAL A 10 20.19 -9.90 5.48
CA VAL A 10 18.97 -10.15 4.70
C VAL A 10 18.41 -11.52 4.98
N LEU A 11 19.21 -12.57 4.80
CA LEU A 11 18.76 -13.94 5.04
C LEU A 11 18.38 -14.15 6.51
N ALA A 12 19.09 -13.53 7.45
CA ALA A 12 18.78 -13.62 8.88
C ALA A 12 17.46 -12.95 9.28
N ALA A 13 17.05 -11.90 8.56
CA ALA A 13 15.82 -11.15 8.82
C ALA A 13 14.56 -11.76 8.16
N LEU A 14 14.73 -12.75 7.27
CA LEU A 14 13.63 -13.54 6.74
C LEU A 14 13.19 -14.60 7.75
N ASP A 15 11.88 -14.89 7.78
CA ASP A 15 11.36 -16.03 8.53
C ASP A 15 11.91 -17.37 7.97
N PRO A 16 11.85 -18.48 8.73
CA PRO A 16 12.42 -19.76 8.29
C PRO A 16 11.89 -20.26 6.95
N GLY A 17 10.59 -20.08 6.68
CA GLY A 17 9.94 -20.50 5.43
C GLY A 17 10.39 -19.62 4.27
N GLN A 18 10.34 -18.30 4.43
CA GLN A 18 10.86 -17.34 3.44
C GLN A 18 12.33 -17.60 3.10
N ARG A 19 13.16 -17.85 4.12
CA ARG A 19 14.59 -18.16 3.94
C ARG A 19 14.80 -19.45 3.16
N ALA A 20 13.99 -20.47 3.39
CA ALA A 20 14.03 -21.72 2.64
C ALA A 20 13.70 -21.48 1.15
N ILE A 21 12.64 -20.73 0.85
CA ILE A 21 12.26 -20.39 -0.54
C ILE A 21 13.35 -19.58 -1.22
N VAL A 22 13.90 -18.56 -0.55
CA VAL A 22 14.97 -17.73 -1.12
C VAL A 22 16.22 -18.56 -1.41
N ASN A 23 16.60 -19.49 -0.52
CA ASN A 23 17.71 -20.39 -0.77
C ASN A 23 17.44 -21.36 -1.93
N ALA A 24 16.21 -21.88 -2.06
CA ALA A 24 15.81 -22.69 -3.20
C ALA A 24 15.83 -21.89 -4.50
N ALA A 25 15.33 -20.64 -4.50
CA ALA A 25 15.37 -19.75 -5.66
C ALA A 25 16.80 -19.48 -6.12
N ARG A 26 17.75 -19.32 -5.19
CA ARG A 26 19.18 -19.19 -5.53
C ARG A 26 19.72 -20.43 -6.24
N ARG A 27 19.31 -21.64 -5.83
CA ARG A 27 19.70 -22.90 -6.52
C ARG A 27 19.10 -22.98 -7.92
N VAL A 28 17.85 -22.57 -8.10
CA VAL A 28 17.19 -22.50 -9.42
C VAL A 28 17.91 -21.50 -10.33
N SER A 29 18.20 -20.29 -9.83
CA SER A 29 18.97 -19.26 -10.52
C SER A 29 20.35 -19.77 -10.97
N GLN A 30 21.08 -20.45 -10.09
CA GLN A 30 22.39 -21.02 -10.44
C GLN A 30 22.30 -22.07 -11.55
N LYS A 31 21.31 -22.98 -11.48
CA LYS A 31 21.12 -24.03 -12.49
C LYS A 31 20.74 -23.46 -13.85
N ARG A 32 19.97 -22.36 -13.88
CA ARG A 32 19.45 -21.75 -15.11
C ARG A 32 20.34 -20.64 -15.67
N GLY A 33 21.31 -20.13 -14.89
CA GLY A 33 22.11 -18.98 -15.26
C GLY A 33 21.34 -17.64 -15.28
N GLU A 34 20.13 -17.61 -14.71
CA GLU A 34 19.25 -16.44 -14.73
C GLU A 34 19.53 -15.52 -13.52
N PRO A 35 19.81 -14.21 -13.71
CA PRO A 35 20.00 -13.27 -12.62
C PRO A 35 18.76 -13.15 -11.72
N LEU A 36 18.97 -13.18 -10.40
CA LEU A 36 17.93 -13.20 -9.38
C LEU A 36 18.15 -12.08 -8.37
N TYR A 37 17.07 -11.38 -8.04
CA TYR A 37 17.09 -10.22 -7.16
C TYR A 37 15.94 -10.30 -6.14
N LEU A 38 16.21 -9.90 -4.91
CA LEU A 38 15.18 -9.45 -3.96
C LEU A 38 14.93 -7.97 -4.23
N VAL A 39 13.69 -7.52 -4.38
CA VAL A 39 13.39 -6.15 -4.84
C VAL A 39 12.39 -5.44 -3.94
N GLY A 40 12.41 -4.11 -3.94
CA GLY A 40 11.35 -3.29 -3.38
C GLY A 40 11.24 -3.30 -1.85
N GLY A 41 10.03 -3.59 -1.35
CA GLY A 41 9.66 -3.46 0.06
C GLY A 41 10.61 -4.19 1.02
N PRO A 42 10.94 -5.47 0.78
CA PRO A 42 11.93 -6.20 1.56
C PRO A 42 13.27 -5.49 1.68
N VAL A 43 13.84 -5.03 0.57
CA VAL A 43 15.16 -4.37 0.58
C VAL A 43 15.11 -3.08 1.40
N ARG A 44 14.05 -2.30 1.23
CA ARG A 44 13.78 -1.09 2.03
C ARG A 44 13.70 -1.39 3.52
N ASP A 45 12.88 -2.39 3.89
CA ASP A 45 12.61 -2.71 5.29
C ASP A 45 13.86 -3.26 5.98
N LEU A 46 14.67 -4.03 5.26
CA LEU A 46 15.99 -4.50 5.72
C LEU A 46 16.96 -3.36 6.00
N LEU A 47 17.04 -2.38 5.10
CA LEU A 47 17.89 -1.21 5.28
C LEU A 47 17.42 -0.32 6.45
N LEU A 48 16.12 -0.37 6.76
CA LEU A 48 15.52 0.30 7.92
C LEU A 48 15.61 -0.52 9.23
N GLY A 49 16.19 -1.73 9.20
CA GLY A 49 16.27 -2.61 10.36
C GLY A 49 14.90 -3.13 10.84
N ARG A 50 13.91 -3.20 9.94
CA ARG A 50 12.56 -3.68 10.21
C ARG A 50 12.42 -5.15 9.80
N SER A 51 11.40 -5.82 10.34
CA SER A 51 11.01 -7.16 9.88
C SER A 51 10.59 -7.12 8.42
N VAL A 52 11.02 -8.11 7.64
CA VAL A 52 10.57 -8.26 6.24
C VAL A 52 9.15 -8.80 6.24
N GLY A 53 8.26 -8.13 5.51
CA GLY A 53 6.92 -8.62 5.23
C GLY A 53 6.93 -9.55 4.02
N ASP A 54 6.24 -9.14 2.95
CA ASP A 54 6.13 -9.91 1.70
C ASP A 54 7.45 -9.96 0.94
N VAL A 55 7.90 -11.15 0.54
CA VAL A 55 9.14 -11.33 -0.23
C VAL A 55 8.86 -11.26 -1.72
N ASP A 56 9.42 -10.24 -2.37
CA ASP A 56 9.35 -10.02 -3.81
C ASP A 56 10.67 -10.40 -4.50
N LEU A 57 10.62 -11.44 -5.35
CA LEU A 57 11.74 -11.87 -6.18
C LEU A 57 11.54 -11.42 -7.62
N THR A 58 12.61 -10.92 -8.23
CA THR A 58 12.65 -10.58 -9.66
C THR A 58 13.76 -11.35 -10.34
N VAL A 59 13.44 -11.93 -11.50
CA VAL A 59 14.38 -12.67 -12.36
C VAL A 59 14.51 -11.97 -13.71
N GLU A 60 15.74 -11.82 -14.20
CA GLU A 60 16.01 -11.43 -15.59
C GLU A 60 15.87 -12.67 -16.47
N GLY A 61 14.63 -12.98 -16.85
CA GLY A 61 14.28 -14.20 -17.57
C GLY A 61 12.77 -14.44 -17.60
N ASP A 62 12.37 -15.70 -17.72
CA ASP A 62 10.95 -16.07 -17.68
C ASP A 62 10.47 -16.32 -16.25
N GLY A 63 9.86 -15.29 -15.65
CA GLY A 63 9.31 -15.32 -14.29
C GLY A 63 8.39 -16.52 -14.01
N PRO A 64 7.32 -16.76 -14.80
CA PRO A 64 6.44 -17.91 -14.60
C PRO A 64 7.15 -19.27 -14.68
N SER A 65 8.07 -19.45 -15.64
CA SER A 65 8.88 -20.67 -15.76
C SER A 65 9.80 -20.85 -14.56
N PHE A 66 10.47 -19.78 -14.11
CA PHE A 66 11.30 -19.80 -12.91
C PHE A 66 10.48 -20.16 -11.67
N ALA A 67 9.30 -19.56 -11.51
CA ALA A 67 8.37 -19.83 -10.43
C ALA A 67 7.91 -21.29 -10.40
N ARG A 68 7.60 -21.90 -11.56
CA ARG A 68 7.25 -23.33 -11.63
C ARG A 68 8.40 -24.23 -11.20
N ALA A 69 9.63 -23.93 -11.64
CA ALA A 69 10.82 -24.69 -11.22
C ALA A 69 11.07 -24.56 -9.71
N LEU A 70 10.86 -23.36 -9.15
CA LEU A 70 10.96 -23.10 -7.72
C LEU A 70 9.88 -23.85 -6.92
N ALA A 71 8.63 -23.83 -7.41
CA ALA A 71 7.51 -24.51 -6.77
C ALA A 71 7.75 -26.02 -6.70
N GLY A 72 8.21 -26.64 -7.79
CA GLY A 72 8.57 -28.07 -7.82
C GLY A 72 9.71 -28.42 -6.85
N LEU A 73 10.69 -27.53 -6.66
CA LEU A 73 11.79 -27.75 -5.72
C LEU A 73 11.37 -27.65 -4.26
N CYS A 74 10.34 -26.86 -3.95
CA CYS A 74 9.91 -26.59 -2.57
C CYS A 74 8.60 -27.28 -2.17
N GLY A 75 7.93 -27.98 -3.09
CA GLY A 75 6.57 -28.49 -2.88
C GLY A 75 5.55 -27.38 -2.62
N ALA A 76 5.73 -26.21 -3.25
CA ALA A 76 4.87 -25.05 -3.05
C ALA A 76 3.67 -25.07 -4.01
N GLU A 77 2.53 -24.55 -3.56
CA GLU A 77 1.43 -24.19 -4.46
C GLU A 77 1.81 -22.95 -5.27
N ILE A 78 1.32 -22.87 -6.50
CA ILE A 78 1.62 -21.76 -7.42
C ILE A 78 0.36 -21.20 -8.05
N VAL A 79 0.25 -19.86 -8.04
CA VAL A 79 -0.76 -19.12 -8.79
C VAL A 79 -0.04 -18.22 -9.79
N VAL A 80 -0.27 -18.44 -11.09
CA VAL A 80 0.37 -17.68 -12.17
C VAL A 80 -0.57 -16.60 -12.69
N HIS A 81 -0.08 -15.36 -12.74
CA HIS A 81 -0.79 -14.22 -13.31
C HIS A 81 -0.19 -13.86 -14.67
N ALA A 82 -0.68 -14.51 -15.73
CA ALA A 82 -0.12 -14.43 -17.08
C ALA A 82 0.00 -12.98 -17.62
N ARG A 83 -1.02 -12.14 -17.37
CA ARG A 83 -1.05 -10.73 -17.84
C ARG A 83 0.18 -9.92 -17.41
N PHE A 84 0.72 -10.20 -16.24
CA PHE A 84 1.83 -9.46 -15.65
C PHE A 84 3.12 -10.27 -15.59
N ARG A 85 3.11 -11.52 -16.08
CA ARG A 85 4.23 -12.46 -15.98
C ARG A 85 4.75 -12.58 -14.54
N THR A 86 3.83 -12.62 -13.58
CA THR A 86 4.12 -12.83 -12.17
C THR A 86 3.52 -14.15 -11.69
N ALA A 87 4.05 -14.68 -10.61
CA ALA A 87 3.51 -15.85 -9.93
C ALA A 87 3.67 -15.70 -8.42
N THR A 88 2.66 -16.10 -7.68
CA THR A 88 2.74 -16.24 -6.23
C THR A 88 3.00 -17.70 -5.89
N LEU A 89 3.95 -17.95 -5.00
CA LEU A 89 4.19 -19.26 -4.41
C LEU A 89 3.77 -19.24 -2.94
N THR A 90 3.14 -20.32 -2.50
CA THR A 90 2.74 -20.55 -1.10
C THR A 90 3.31 -21.88 -0.62
N LEU A 91 4.14 -21.86 0.43
CA LEU A 91 4.66 -23.09 1.02
C LEU A 91 3.62 -23.81 1.90
N PRO A 92 3.80 -25.13 2.10
CA PRO A 92 3.21 -25.82 3.24
C PRO A 92 3.63 -25.10 4.54
N GLY A 93 2.67 -24.51 5.25
CA GLY A 93 2.91 -23.65 6.41
C GLY A 93 2.57 -22.16 6.21
N GLY A 94 2.19 -21.75 5.00
CA GLY A 94 1.57 -20.45 4.72
C GLY A 94 2.53 -19.31 4.32
N SER A 95 3.85 -19.51 4.36
CA SER A 95 4.81 -18.52 3.86
C SER A 95 4.63 -18.29 2.36
N ARG A 96 4.61 -17.01 1.95
CA ARG A 96 4.38 -16.61 0.55
C ARG A 96 5.56 -15.83 -0.03
N VAL A 97 5.82 -16.05 -1.31
CA VAL A 97 6.82 -15.32 -2.11
C VAL A 97 6.22 -15.00 -3.48
N ASP A 98 6.37 -13.76 -3.91
CA ASP A 98 6.01 -13.35 -5.26
C ASP A 98 7.25 -13.37 -6.17
N VAL A 99 7.09 -13.92 -7.37
CA VAL A 99 8.14 -14.01 -8.39
C VAL A 99 7.67 -13.26 -9.64
N ALA A 100 8.48 -12.33 -10.13
CA ALA A 100 8.22 -11.55 -11.32
C ALA A 100 9.38 -11.63 -12.32
N ALA A 101 9.07 -11.57 -13.61
CA ALA A 101 10.07 -11.27 -14.63
C ALA A 101 10.41 -9.76 -14.58
N ALA A 102 11.70 -9.42 -14.68
CA ALA A 102 12.14 -8.05 -14.88
C ALA A 102 11.52 -7.49 -16.17
N ARG A 103 10.95 -6.29 -16.07
CA ARG A 103 10.16 -5.72 -17.16
C ARG A 103 10.21 -4.19 -17.18
N SER A 104 10.05 -3.63 -18.36
CA SER A 104 9.72 -2.21 -18.54
C SER A 104 8.21 -2.05 -18.72
N GLU A 105 7.72 -0.85 -18.42
CA GLU A 105 6.31 -0.50 -18.52
C GLU A 105 6.14 0.75 -19.39
N THR A 106 5.13 0.74 -20.25
CA THR A 106 4.70 1.90 -21.04
C THR A 106 3.21 2.13 -20.82
N TYR A 107 2.81 3.40 -20.66
CA TYR A 107 1.44 3.80 -20.39
C TYR A 107 0.88 4.50 -21.63
N GLU A 108 -0.22 3.99 -22.18
CA GLU A 108 -0.87 4.58 -23.37
C GLU A 108 -1.51 5.93 -23.05
N ARG A 109 -2.07 6.05 -21.84
CA ARG A 109 -2.69 7.28 -21.32
C ARG A 109 -2.62 7.32 -19.79
N PRO A 110 -2.73 8.51 -19.17
CA PRO A 110 -2.71 8.67 -17.72
C PRO A 110 -3.71 7.74 -17.00
N GLY A 111 -3.25 7.05 -15.96
CA GLY A 111 -4.06 6.15 -15.14
C GLY A 111 -4.43 4.79 -15.76
N ALA A 112 -4.05 4.54 -17.03
CA ALA A 112 -4.27 3.24 -17.67
C ALA A 112 -3.39 2.13 -17.05
N LEU A 113 -3.78 0.88 -17.32
CA LEU A 113 -2.91 -0.25 -17.00
C LEU A 113 -1.75 -0.29 -18.00
N PRO A 114 -0.51 -0.54 -17.55
CA PRO A 114 0.65 -0.51 -18.42
C PRO A 114 0.71 -1.72 -19.36
N SER A 115 1.33 -1.52 -20.52
CA SER A 115 1.88 -2.62 -21.33
C SER A 115 3.26 -2.99 -20.82
N VAL A 116 3.58 -4.28 -20.80
CA VAL A 116 4.83 -4.82 -20.22
C VAL A 116 5.71 -5.46 -21.30
N ARG A 117 7.03 -5.26 -21.21
CA ARG A 117 8.04 -5.91 -22.06
C ARG A 117 9.20 -6.45 -21.23
N PRO A 118 9.87 -7.54 -21.64
CA PRO A 118 11.08 -8.01 -20.96
C PRO A 118 12.13 -6.90 -20.88
N ALA A 119 12.80 -6.77 -19.74
CA ALA A 119 13.87 -5.79 -19.54
C ALA A 119 14.88 -6.27 -18.49
N GLY A 120 15.97 -5.52 -18.31
CA GLY A 120 16.91 -5.72 -17.20
C GLY A 120 16.38 -5.19 -15.87
N ILE A 121 17.12 -5.47 -14.79
CA ILE A 121 16.75 -5.02 -13.44
C ILE A 121 16.75 -3.49 -13.32
N ARG A 122 17.61 -2.77 -14.03
CA ARG A 122 17.67 -1.30 -13.96
C ARG A 122 16.38 -0.66 -14.45
N GLU A 123 15.87 -1.14 -15.59
CA GLU A 123 14.61 -0.70 -16.16
C GLU A 123 13.41 -1.13 -15.30
N ASP A 124 13.46 -2.32 -14.68
CA ASP A 124 12.42 -2.74 -13.71
C ASP A 124 12.39 -1.83 -12.47
N LEU A 125 13.54 -1.36 -12.00
CA LEU A 125 13.61 -0.43 -10.89
C LEU A 125 13.09 0.96 -11.28
N ALA A 126 13.41 1.44 -12.48
CA ALA A 126 13.02 2.77 -12.99
C ALA A 126 11.51 2.96 -13.18
N ARG A 127 10.73 1.88 -13.36
CA ARG A 127 9.26 1.97 -13.49
C ARG A 127 8.49 2.05 -12.17
N ARG A 128 9.18 1.89 -11.02
CA ARG A 128 8.55 1.79 -9.70
C ARG A 128 8.02 3.14 -9.21
N ASP A 129 7.35 3.10 -8.06
CA ASP A 129 6.66 4.27 -7.52
C ASP A 129 7.60 5.25 -6.84
N PHE A 130 8.46 4.77 -5.93
CA PHE A 130 9.34 5.62 -5.12
C PHE A 130 10.79 5.12 -5.12
N THR A 131 11.75 6.04 -4.97
CA THR A 131 13.19 5.74 -4.85
C THR A 131 13.46 4.70 -3.77
N ILE A 132 12.83 4.84 -2.60
CA ILE A 132 12.95 3.90 -1.47
C ILE A 132 12.41 2.49 -1.77
N ASN A 133 11.60 2.33 -2.84
CA ASN A 133 11.10 1.04 -3.31
C ASN A 133 11.78 0.59 -4.62
N ALA A 134 12.70 1.39 -5.16
CA ALA A 134 13.47 1.12 -6.37
C ALA A 134 14.86 0.57 -6.03
N LEU A 135 14.89 -0.36 -5.08
CA LEU A 135 16.10 -1.01 -4.58
C LEU A 135 16.05 -2.50 -4.93
N ALA A 136 17.20 -3.07 -5.30
CA ALA A 136 17.34 -4.51 -5.54
C ALA A 136 18.59 -5.07 -4.87
N LEU A 137 18.48 -6.20 -4.20
CA LEU A 137 19.62 -6.97 -3.71
C LEU A 137 19.85 -8.17 -4.62
N ARG A 138 21.05 -8.27 -5.20
CA ARG A 138 21.41 -9.43 -6.03
C ARG A 138 21.59 -10.69 -5.19
N LEU A 139 20.89 -11.76 -5.56
CA LEU A 139 20.91 -13.06 -4.89
C LEU A 139 21.59 -14.18 -5.69
N THR A 140 21.86 -13.95 -6.98
CA THR A 140 22.55 -14.90 -7.87
C THR A 140 23.83 -15.46 -7.23
N PRO A 141 23.98 -16.78 -7.09
CA PRO A 141 25.22 -17.38 -6.59
C PRO A 141 26.44 -17.02 -7.44
N GLY A 142 27.61 -16.89 -6.82
CA GLY A 142 28.85 -16.48 -7.48
C GLY A 142 29.06 -14.96 -7.59
N PHE A 143 28.00 -14.15 -7.39
CA PHE A 143 28.11 -12.69 -7.35
C PHE A 143 28.17 -12.17 -5.92
N GLN A 144 28.91 -11.08 -5.73
CA GLN A 144 28.88 -10.37 -4.45
C GLN A 144 27.47 -9.81 -4.20
N PRO A 145 26.95 -9.94 -2.98
CA PRO A 145 25.67 -9.34 -2.63
C PRO A 145 25.79 -7.83 -2.62
N GLN A 146 25.21 -7.20 -3.62
CA GLN A 146 25.22 -5.75 -3.77
C GLN A 146 23.79 -5.26 -3.83
N VAL A 147 23.49 -4.22 -3.05
CA VAL A 147 22.26 -3.44 -3.24
C VAL A 147 22.47 -2.52 -4.44
N LEU A 148 21.70 -2.78 -5.49
CA LEU A 148 21.53 -1.90 -6.64
C LEU A 148 20.56 -0.78 -6.26
N ASP A 149 21.03 0.44 -6.39
CA ASP A 149 20.28 1.66 -6.09
C ASP A 149 20.52 2.72 -7.19
N PRO A 150 19.97 2.53 -8.40
CA PRO A 150 20.15 3.49 -9.49
C PRO A 150 19.41 4.82 -9.25
N GLU A 151 18.39 4.82 -8.39
CA GLU A 151 17.47 5.95 -8.19
C GLU A 151 17.75 6.75 -6.89
N GLY A 152 18.77 6.39 -6.12
CA GLY A 152 19.16 7.09 -4.89
C GLY A 152 18.25 6.83 -3.68
N GLY A 153 17.58 5.67 -3.64
CA GLY A 153 16.71 5.24 -2.55
C GLY A 153 17.39 5.14 -1.18
N ARG A 154 18.68 4.78 -1.10
CA ARG A 154 19.42 4.73 0.17
C ARG A 154 19.59 6.12 0.78
N ALA A 155 19.81 7.14 -0.06
CA ALA A 155 19.91 8.53 0.39
C ALA A 155 18.54 9.03 0.89
N ASP A 156 17.48 8.80 0.13
CA ASP A 156 16.12 9.19 0.55
C ASP A 156 15.64 8.41 1.80
N LEU A 157 16.07 7.16 1.99
CA LEU A 157 15.82 6.41 3.22
C LEU A 157 16.48 7.06 4.44
N ARG A 158 17.76 7.42 4.32
CA ARG A 158 18.51 8.13 5.39
C ARG A 158 17.89 9.49 5.70
N ASP A 159 17.46 10.21 4.66
CA ASP A 159 16.92 11.57 4.80
C ASP A 159 15.40 11.59 5.11
N GLY A 160 14.77 10.41 5.22
CA GLY A 160 13.35 10.26 5.53
C GLY A 160 12.43 10.88 4.47
N LYS A 161 12.67 10.57 3.19
CA LYS A 161 11.97 11.16 2.03
C LYS A 161 11.13 10.15 1.25
N ILE A 162 9.93 10.57 0.88
CA ILE A 162 9.09 9.90 -0.13
C ILE A 162 9.22 10.65 -1.46
N ARG A 163 9.99 10.07 -2.40
CA ARG A 163 10.33 10.69 -3.69
C ARG A 163 9.87 9.82 -4.86
N PHE A 164 9.14 10.40 -5.80
CA PHE A 164 8.85 9.74 -7.08
C PHE A 164 10.10 9.63 -7.96
N LEU A 165 10.14 8.60 -8.81
CA LEU A 165 11.25 8.39 -9.75
C LEU A 165 11.29 9.46 -10.87
N HIS A 166 10.14 10.01 -11.26
CA HIS A 166 10.06 11.05 -12.28
C HIS A 166 8.83 11.95 -12.08
N GLU A 167 8.79 13.12 -12.73
CA GLU A 167 7.70 14.08 -12.57
C GLU A 167 6.33 13.54 -13.05
N GLY A 168 6.36 12.65 -14.04
CA GLY A 168 5.16 11.99 -14.59
C GLY A 168 4.58 10.87 -13.73
N SER A 169 5.22 10.47 -12.62
CA SER A 169 4.81 9.26 -11.88
C SER A 169 3.36 9.28 -11.41
N ALA A 170 2.84 10.44 -10.97
CA ALA A 170 1.44 10.56 -10.57
C ALA A 170 0.46 10.62 -11.77
N LEU A 171 0.92 11.04 -12.95
CA LEU A 171 0.10 11.03 -14.17
C LEU A 171 -0.03 9.61 -14.71
N ASP A 172 1.09 8.87 -14.77
CA ASP A 172 1.11 7.47 -15.21
C ASP A 172 0.19 6.62 -14.33
N ASP A 173 0.30 6.80 -13.01
CA ASP A 173 -0.53 6.12 -12.04
C ASP A 173 -0.91 7.02 -10.84
N PRO A 174 -2.10 7.64 -10.87
CA PRO A 174 -2.54 8.52 -9.79
C PRO A 174 -2.73 7.81 -8.44
N THR A 175 -2.84 6.47 -8.43
CA THR A 175 -2.88 5.71 -7.17
C THR A 175 -1.57 5.82 -6.38
N ARG A 176 -0.45 6.14 -7.04
CA ARG A 176 0.84 6.41 -6.37
C ARG A 176 0.76 7.60 -5.41
N ALA A 177 -0.12 8.57 -5.64
CA ALA A 177 -0.29 9.68 -4.71
C ALA A 177 -0.89 9.23 -3.35
N PHE A 178 -1.87 8.32 -3.38
CA PHE A 178 -2.42 7.72 -2.16
C PHE A 178 -1.37 6.88 -1.43
N ARG A 179 -0.56 6.12 -2.19
CA ARG A 179 0.58 5.37 -1.64
C ARG A 179 1.62 6.30 -1.00
N ALA A 180 1.84 7.50 -1.56
CA ALA A 180 2.77 8.48 -1.00
C ALA A 180 2.33 8.96 0.38
N ALA A 181 1.04 9.28 0.54
CA ALA A 181 0.46 9.63 1.84
C ALA A 181 0.61 8.49 2.86
N ARG A 182 0.30 7.26 2.42
CA ARG A 182 0.38 6.06 3.25
C ARG A 182 1.81 5.75 3.69
N TYR A 183 2.79 5.78 2.79
CA TYR A 183 4.19 5.54 3.14
C TYR A 183 4.80 6.67 3.97
N ALA A 184 4.46 7.93 3.68
CA ALA A 184 4.85 9.05 4.54
C ALA A 184 4.32 8.87 5.97
N ASN A 185 3.11 8.32 6.12
CA ASN A 185 2.55 7.97 7.42
C ASN A 185 3.31 6.82 8.07
N ARG A 186 3.36 5.66 7.39
CA ARG A 186 3.92 4.41 7.90
C ARG A 186 5.36 4.55 8.40
N PHE A 187 6.18 5.32 7.69
CA PHE A 187 7.59 5.49 8.01
C PHE A 187 7.89 6.78 8.79
N GLY A 188 6.90 7.65 9.00
CA GLY A 188 7.13 8.98 9.57
C GLY A 188 7.91 9.92 8.63
N PHE A 189 7.98 9.59 7.34
CA PHE A 189 8.77 10.32 6.36
C PHE A 189 8.06 11.60 5.87
N THR A 190 8.84 12.45 5.21
CA THR A 190 8.36 13.68 4.56
C THR A 190 8.30 13.48 3.04
N ILE A 191 7.26 14.00 2.40
CA ILE A 191 7.13 13.91 0.94
C ILE A 191 8.07 14.94 0.29
N ALA A 192 8.87 14.52 -0.70
CA ALA A 192 9.79 15.42 -1.38
C ALA A 192 9.03 16.54 -2.12
N ALA A 193 9.66 17.72 -2.27
CA ALA A 193 9.01 18.88 -2.90
C ALA A 193 8.59 18.59 -4.35
N GLY A 194 9.43 17.89 -5.12
CA GLY A 194 9.11 17.46 -6.49
C GLY A 194 7.89 16.54 -6.53
N THR A 195 7.83 15.53 -5.65
CA THR A 195 6.67 14.63 -5.50
C THR A 195 5.38 15.41 -5.20
N ARG A 196 5.41 16.37 -4.27
CA ARG A 196 4.24 17.20 -3.97
C ARG A 196 3.76 18.00 -5.17
N ARG A 197 4.69 18.58 -5.94
CA ARG A 197 4.36 19.31 -7.17
C ARG A 197 3.75 18.38 -8.22
N ALA A 198 4.30 17.17 -8.40
CA ALA A 198 3.78 16.18 -9.33
C ALA A 198 2.34 15.74 -8.96
N ILE A 199 2.09 15.49 -7.67
CA ILE A 199 0.74 15.16 -7.17
C ILE A 199 -0.25 16.30 -7.46
N ARG A 200 0.14 17.55 -7.16
CA ARG A 200 -0.71 18.71 -7.42
C ARG A 200 -1.03 18.86 -8.91
N LYS A 201 -0.03 18.82 -9.79
CA LYS A 201 -0.24 18.89 -11.25
C LYS A 201 -1.20 17.80 -11.74
N SER A 202 -1.06 16.59 -11.20
CA SER A 202 -1.93 15.46 -11.58
C SER A 202 -3.36 15.61 -11.06
N LEU A 203 -3.59 16.29 -9.92
CA LEU A 203 -4.93 16.64 -9.44
C LEU A 203 -5.57 17.69 -10.35
N GLU A 204 -4.83 18.75 -10.68
CA GLU A 204 -5.27 19.84 -11.55
C GLU A 204 -5.61 19.36 -12.97
N SER A 205 -4.88 18.36 -13.48
CA SER A 205 -5.13 17.79 -14.81
C SER A 205 -6.34 16.83 -14.87
N GLY A 206 -7.00 16.55 -13.75
CA GLY A 206 -8.13 15.61 -13.69
C GLY A 206 -7.76 14.12 -13.85
N ALA A 207 -6.47 13.76 -13.82
CA ALA A 207 -6.02 12.37 -14.07
C ALA A 207 -6.60 11.35 -13.08
N PHE A 208 -6.93 11.79 -11.86
CA PHE A 208 -7.57 10.96 -10.84
C PHE A 208 -8.97 10.46 -11.26
N GLY A 209 -9.69 11.20 -12.11
CA GLY A 209 -10.97 10.76 -12.66
C GLY A 209 -10.88 9.52 -13.54
N ALA A 210 -9.72 9.29 -14.18
CA ALA A 210 -9.47 8.11 -15.01
C ALA A 210 -9.16 6.84 -14.20
N VAL A 211 -8.88 6.96 -12.90
CA VAL A 211 -8.60 5.80 -12.04
C VAL A 211 -9.89 5.05 -11.76
N SER A 212 -9.87 3.74 -12.03
CA SER A 212 -11.02 2.88 -11.74
C SER A 212 -11.36 2.87 -10.25
N ALA A 213 -12.65 2.80 -9.96
CA ALA A 213 -13.18 2.82 -8.59
C ALA A 213 -12.57 1.71 -7.71
N ASP A 214 -12.38 0.50 -8.25
CA ASP A 214 -11.77 -0.61 -7.49
C ASP A 214 -10.30 -0.36 -7.13
N ARG A 215 -9.53 0.27 -8.02
CA ARG A 215 -8.13 0.63 -7.72
C ARG A 215 -8.06 1.67 -6.62
N LEU A 216 -8.96 2.64 -6.66
CA LEU A 216 -9.07 3.66 -5.64
C LEU A 216 -9.51 3.07 -4.30
N ARG A 217 -10.56 2.23 -4.28
CA ARG A 217 -11.03 1.51 -3.10
C ARG A 217 -9.91 0.72 -2.44
N ARG A 218 -9.13 -0.04 -3.20
CA ARG A 218 -7.99 -0.80 -2.66
C ARG A 218 -6.94 0.07 -1.96
N GLU A 219 -6.69 1.29 -2.44
CA GLU A 219 -5.76 2.18 -1.75
C GLU A 219 -6.35 2.78 -0.47
N ILE A 220 -7.67 2.99 -0.41
CA ILE A 220 -8.38 3.41 0.82
C ILE A 220 -8.45 2.27 1.85
N GLU A 221 -8.73 1.05 1.41
CA GLU A 221 -8.66 -0.16 2.25
C GLU A 221 -7.27 -0.29 2.89
N LYS A 222 -6.19 -0.16 2.10
CA LYS A 222 -4.81 -0.19 2.60
C LYS A 222 -4.50 0.98 3.53
N LEU A 223 -5.04 2.16 3.27
CA LEU A 223 -4.86 3.33 4.14
C LEU A 223 -5.47 3.08 5.52
N PHE A 224 -6.66 2.49 5.58
CA PHE A 224 -7.33 2.13 6.83
C PHE A 224 -6.86 0.80 7.44
N ALA A 225 -5.96 0.07 6.78
CA ALA A 225 -5.21 -1.03 7.36
C ALA A 225 -3.95 -0.56 8.10
N GLU A 226 -3.53 0.70 7.97
CA GLU A 226 -2.40 1.23 8.74
C GLU A 226 -2.75 1.37 10.24
N PRO A 227 -1.77 1.28 11.16
CA PRO A 227 -2.01 1.50 12.59
C PRO A 227 -2.49 2.93 12.91
N ASP A 228 -1.82 3.95 12.38
CA ASP A 228 -2.18 5.38 12.55
C ASP A 228 -3.02 5.87 11.36
N ARG A 229 -4.33 5.60 11.40
CA ARG A 229 -5.28 5.89 10.33
C ARG A 229 -5.62 7.37 10.29
N ALA A 230 -5.74 8.02 11.44
CA ALA A 230 -5.94 9.44 11.58
C ALA A 230 -4.77 10.23 10.97
N GLY A 231 -3.53 9.82 11.24
CA GLY A 231 -2.32 10.36 10.61
C GLY A 231 -2.34 10.15 9.09
N ALA A 232 -2.74 8.97 8.63
CA ALA A 232 -2.83 8.67 7.20
C ALA A 232 -3.87 9.56 6.48
N VAL A 233 -5.07 9.73 7.06
CA VAL A 233 -6.10 10.66 6.57
C VAL A 233 -5.59 12.10 6.57
N SER A 234 -4.92 12.53 7.64
CA SER A 234 -4.35 13.89 7.73
C SER A 234 -3.34 14.15 6.61
N ARG A 235 -2.45 13.19 6.33
CA ARG A 235 -1.43 13.32 5.28
C ARG A 235 -2.04 13.27 3.88
N LEU A 236 -3.04 12.43 3.67
CA LEU A 236 -3.81 12.37 2.42
C LEU A 236 -4.50 13.71 2.16
N THR A 237 -5.17 14.28 3.15
CA THR A 237 -5.85 15.57 3.01
C THR A 237 -4.88 16.73 2.80
N ALA A 238 -3.71 16.72 3.46
CA ALA A 238 -2.66 17.71 3.24
C ALA A 238 -2.11 17.72 1.79
N LEU A 239 -2.31 16.64 1.03
CA LEU A 239 -1.98 16.56 -0.40
C LEU A 239 -3.15 16.95 -1.32
N GLY A 240 -4.33 17.26 -0.77
CA GLY A 240 -5.54 17.53 -1.54
C GLY A 240 -6.25 16.28 -2.09
N LEU A 241 -5.78 15.08 -1.75
CA LEU A 241 -6.27 13.82 -2.35
C LEU A 241 -7.68 13.42 -1.90
N HIS A 242 -8.20 14.00 -0.82
CA HIS A 242 -9.58 13.79 -0.36
C HIS A 242 -10.59 14.22 -1.43
N ALA A 243 -10.28 15.28 -2.20
CA ALA A 243 -11.13 15.78 -3.27
C ALA A 243 -11.29 14.77 -4.43
N ALA A 244 -10.32 13.88 -4.64
CA ALA A 244 -10.42 12.81 -5.63
C ALA A 244 -11.37 11.66 -5.21
N LEU A 245 -11.73 11.61 -3.92
CA LEU A 245 -12.75 10.72 -3.37
C LEU A 245 -14.10 11.43 -3.33
N HIS A 246 -14.17 12.55 -2.61
CA HIS A 246 -15.33 13.43 -2.53
C HIS A 246 -14.90 14.79 -1.94
N PRO A 247 -15.28 15.93 -2.55
CA PRO A 247 -14.80 17.26 -2.13
C PRO A 247 -15.24 17.66 -0.71
N ALA A 248 -16.37 17.14 -0.21
CA ALA A 248 -16.84 17.41 1.15
C ALA A 248 -16.13 16.57 2.24
N LEU A 249 -15.28 15.61 1.89
CA LEU A 249 -14.45 14.92 2.88
C LEU A 249 -13.44 15.89 3.47
N SER A 250 -13.33 15.94 4.80
CA SER A 250 -12.39 16.82 5.49
C SER A 250 -11.50 16.05 6.44
N SER A 251 -10.40 16.66 6.85
CA SER A 251 -9.57 16.23 7.99
C SER A 251 -9.62 17.26 9.11
N SER A 252 -10.84 17.72 9.44
CA SER A 252 -11.02 18.67 10.55
C SER A 252 -10.46 18.10 11.86
N PRO A 253 -10.08 18.94 12.84
CA PRO A 253 -9.63 18.45 14.14
C PRO A 253 -10.63 17.49 14.80
N GLU A 254 -11.92 17.70 14.59
CA GLU A 254 -12.97 16.82 15.08
C GLU A 254 -12.98 15.46 14.37
N THR A 255 -12.88 15.45 13.04
CA THR A 255 -12.77 14.22 12.24
C THR A 255 -11.58 13.38 12.68
N LEU A 256 -10.41 14.01 12.84
CA LEU A 256 -9.19 13.33 13.29
C LEU A 256 -9.32 12.81 14.72
N ARG A 257 -9.98 13.56 15.63
CA ARG A 257 -10.28 13.06 16.99
C ARG A 257 -11.18 11.82 16.96
N ARG A 258 -12.20 11.80 16.10
CA ARG A 258 -13.09 10.62 15.97
C ARG A 258 -12.34 9.41 15.44
N LEU A 259 -11.48 9.58 14.43
CA LEU A 259 -10.63 8.50 13.93
C LEU A 259 -9.68 7.97 15.01
N ARG A 260 -9.03 8.84 15.79
CA ARG A 260 -8.17 8.40 16.90
C ARG A 260 -8.93 7.67 18.01
N ARG A 261 -10.17 8.08 18.27
CA ARG A 261 -11.04 7.30 19.16
C ARG A 261 -11.31 5.94 18.54
N ALA A 262 -11.68 5.89 17.25
CA ALA A 262 -11.94 4.68 16.46
C ALA A 262 -10.82 3.64 16.62
N GLU A 263 -9.60 4.09 16.42
CA GLU A 263 -8.39 3.27 16.59
C GLU A 263 -8.26 2.69 18.00
N LYS A 264 -8.53 3.50 19.03
CA LYS A 264 -8.38 3.08 20.43
C LYS A 264 -9.40 2.02 20.86
N ALA A 265 -10.67 2.13 20.47
CA ALA A 265 -11.64 1.07 20.85
C ALA A 265 -11.64 -0.12 19.88
N ALA A 266 -11.03 0.02 18.71
CA ALA A 266 -10.77 -1.13 17.84
C ALA A 266 -9.64 -2.04 18.37
N VAL A 267 -8.90 -1.62 19.41
CA VAL A 267 -7.87 -2.45 20.04
C VAL A 267 -8.51 -3.73 20.58
N GLY A 268 -8.11 -4.88 20.04
CA GLY A 268 -8.66 -6.19 20.41
C GLY A 268 -9.92 -6.61 19.65
N SER A 269 -10.44 -5.78 18.72
CA SER A 269 -11.53 -6.17 17.81
C SER A 269 -11.06 -6.24 16.36
N ASN A 270 -11.73 -7.05 15.54
CA ASN A 270 -11.43 -7.17 14.12
C ASN A 270 -12.22 -6.13 13.29
N ALA A 271 -12.15 -4.86 13.69
CA ALA A 271 -12.88 -3.79 13.02
C ALA A 271 -12.39 -3.63 11.57
N GLY A 272 -13.29 -3.88 10.61
CA GLY A 272 -12.99 -3.75 9.19
C GLY A 272 -12.75 -2.31 8.76
N TRP A 273 -12.09 -2.12 7.62
CA TRP A 273 -11.74 -0.82 7.04
C TRP A 273 -12.96 0.12 6.87
N LEU A 274 -14.15 -0.45 6.61
CA LEU A 274 -15.40 0.30 6.40
C LEU A 274 -15.78 1.15 7.62
N VAL A 275 -15.48 0.69 8.84
CA VAL A 275 -15.75 1.45 10.08
C VAL A 275 -15.07 2.81 10.04
N TYR A 276 -13.80 2.83 9.60
CA TYR A 276 -13.03 4.06 9.53
C TYR A 276 -13.48 4.95 8.36
N LEU A 277 -13.95 4.36 7.25
CA LEU A 277 -14.57 5.13 6.17
C LEU A 277 -15.84 5.84 6.68
N LEU A 278 -16.71 5.14 7.43
CA LEU A 278 -17.91 5.72 8.04
C LEU A 278 -17.54 6.86 9.00
N VAL A 279 -16.56 6.65 9.89
CA VAL A 279 -16.10 7.69 10.80
C VAL A 279 -15.57 8.92 10.03
N TRP A 280 -14.84 8.69 8.94
CA TRP A 280 -14.33 9.78 8.10
C TRP A 280 -15.45 10.53 7.36
N SER A 281 -16.46 9.82 6.88
CA SER A 281 -17.61 10.36 6.14
C SER A 281 -18.73 10.91 7.03
N ALA A 282 -18.56 10.95 8.36
CA ALA A 282 -19.60 11.38 9.30
C ALA A 282 -20.05 12.86 9.18
N GLY A 283 -19.42 13.64 8.31
CA GLY A 283 -19.84 15.01 7.96
C GLY A 283 -20.58 15.11 6.62
N LEU A 284 -20.72 14.01 5.89
CA LEU A 284 -21.42 13.99 4.61
C LEU A 284 -22.94 13.90 4.81
N ASP A 285 -23.69 14.51 3.91
CA ASP A 285 -25.12 14.22 3.76
C ASP A 285 -25.35 12.91 2.99
N THR A 286 -26.61 12.45 2.88
CA THR A 286 -26.96 11.20 2.21
C THR A 286 -26.58 11.19 0.74
N ALA A 287 -26.75 12.30 0.02
CA ALA A 287 -26.41 12.36 -1.41
C ALA A 287 -24.89 12.28 -1.62
N GLN A 288 -24.12 13.00 -0.80
CA GLN A 288 -22.66 12.98 -0.79
C GLN A 288 -22.12 11.59 -0.40
N ALA A 289 -22.74 10.93 0.57
CA ALA A 289 -22.39 9.57 0.97
C ALA A 289 -22.64 8.57 -0.18
N SER A 290 -23.73 8.70 -0.92
CA SER A 290 -24.01 7.90 -2.12
C SER A 290 -23.01 8.15 -3.25
N GLN A 291 -22.59 9.40 -3.47
CA GLN A 291 -21.54 9.72 -4.44
C GLN A 291 -20.20 9.06 -4.06
N LEU A 292 -19.83 9.10 -2.77
CA LEU A 292 -18.63 8.43 -2.27
C LEU A 292 -18.73 6.90 -2.42
N ALA A 293 -19.89 6.30 -2.13
CA ALA A 293 -20.13 4.87 -2.31
C ALA A 293 -19.93 4.46 -3.77
N GLY A 294 -20.49 5.23 -4.71
CA GLY A 294 -20.33 5.02 -6.15
C GLY A 294 -18.88 5.20 -6.61
N ARG A 295 -18.19 6.23 -6.11
CA ARG A 295 -16.78 6.51 -6.46
C ARG A 295 -15.84 5.38 -6.05
N LEU A 296 -16.16 4.67 -4.97
CA LEU A 296 -15.41 3.51 -4.49
C LEU A 296 -15.97 2.17 -5.00
N ASN A 297 -17.05 2.19 -5.77
CA ASN A 297 -17.75 0.99 -6.24
C ASN A 297 -18.02 0.02 -5.08
N LEU A 298 -18.57 0.52 -3.97
CA LEU A 298 -18.81 -0.30 -2.79
C LEU A 298 -19.82 -1.41 -3.11
N PRO A 299 -19.63 -2.64 -2.59
CA PRO A 299 -20.67 -3.66 -2.62
C PRO A 299 -21.97 -3.12 -2.02
N ARG A 300 -23.12 -3.57 -2.55
CA ARG A 300 -24.44 -3.05 -2.15
C ARG A 300 -24.62 -2.94 -0.63
N ARG A 301 -24.25 -3.99 0.11
CA ARG A 301 -24.30 -4.01 1.59
C ARG A 301 -23.51 -2.86 2.24
N ASP A 302 -22.32 -2.58 1.74
CA ASP A 302 -21.44 -1.53 2.30
C ASP A 302 -21.89 -0.14 1.84
N ALA A 303 -22.39 -0.03 0.62
CA ALA A 303 -23.00 1.19 0.10
C ALA A 303 -24.24 1.58 0.93
N ASP A 304 -25.11 0.63 1.25
CA ASP A 304 -26.31 0.87 2.07
C ASP A 304 -25.94 1.38 3.48
N ARG A 305 -24.90 0.81 4.09
CA ARG A 305 -24.33 1.29 5.35
C ARG A 305 -23.82 2.73 5.24
N LEU A 306 -23.08 3.06 4.18
CA LEU A 306 -22.57 4.41 3.97
C LEU A 306 -23.70 5.43 3.70
N ASN A 307 -24.72 5.04 2.93
CA ASN A 307 -25.86 5.89 2.57
C ASN A 307 -26.75 6.24 3.77
N THR A 308 -26.95 5.27 4.67
CA THR A 308 -27.78 5.45 5.87
C THR A 308 -27.02 6.15 7.00
N TRP A 309 -25.69 6.17 6.93
CA TRP A 309 -24.81 6.70 7.97
C TRP A 309 -25.12 8.13 8.43
N PRO A 310 -25.42 9.10 7.55
CA PRO A 310 -25.78 10.45 7.99
C PRO A 310 -27.01 10.48 8.90
N ALA A 311 -28.03 9.66 8.59
CA ALA A 311 -29.23 9.52 9.41
C ALA A 311 -28.92 8.80 10.73
N THR A 312 -28.09 7.75 10.70
CA THR A 312 -27.63 7.06 11.92
C THR A 312 -26.91 8.03 12.87
N ILE A 313 -25.99 8.84 12.34
CA ILE A 313 -25.28 9.86 13.12
C ILE A 313 -26.24 10.92 13.67
N ALA A 314 -27.22 11.38 12.89
CA ALA A 314 -28.22 12.34 13.35
C ALA A 314 -29.08 11.77 14.49
N ALA A 315 -29.55 10.53 14.35
CA ALA A 315 -30.31 9.83 15.39
C ALA A 315 -29.48 9.68 16.67
N LEU A 316 -28.23 9.21 16.57
CA LEU A 316 -27.33 9.07 17.71
C LEU A 316 -27.01 10.42 18.38
N ARG A 317 -26.92 11.52 17.61
CA ARG A 317 -26.77 12.87 18.17
C ARG A 317 -28.03 13.40 18.87
N GLY A 318 -29.20 12.94 18.43
CA GLY A 318 -30.50 13.27 19.01
C GLY A 318 -30.84 12.48 20.28
N LEU A 319 -30.17 11.35 20.53
CA LEU A 319 -30.29 10.60 21.77
C LEU A 319 -29.57 11.36 22.89
N SER A 320 -30.33 12.01 23.78
CA SER A 320 -29.77 12.61 24.99
C SER A 320 -29.26 11.51 25.93
N VAL A 321 -27.94 11.38 26.08
CA VAL A 321 -27.38 10.56 27.16
C VAL A 321 -27.23 11.46 28.38
N ARG A 322 -28.05 11.23 29.41
CA ARG A 322 -27.91 11.89 30.72
C ARG A 322 -26.74 11.25 31.45
N ASP A 323 -25.85 12.06 32.05
CA ASP A 323 -24.80 11.52 32.91
C ASP A 323 -25.38 11.01 34.25
N THR A 324 -24.55 10.36 35.07
CA THR A 324 -24.94 9.86 36.40
C THR A 324 -25.39 10.97 37.37
N ALA A 325 -25.21 12.24 37.00
CA ALA A 325 -25.66 13.41 37.75
C ALA A 325 -26.87 14.13 37.11
N GLY A 326 -27.50 13.52 36.09
CA GLY A 326 -28.74 13.99 35.48
C GLY A 326 -28.60 15.26 34.63
N ARG A 327 -27.39 15.68 34.25
CA ARG A 327 -27.20 16.87 33.40
C ARG A 327 -27.34 16.52 31.92
N ALA A 328 -27.82 17.48 31.13
CA ALA A 328 -27.82 17.39 29.68
C ALA A 328 -26.37 17.36 29.17
N ALA A 329 -25.86 16.18 28.87
CA ALA A 329 -24.62 16.02 28.13
C ALA A 329 -24.97 15.82 26.65
N LEU A 330 -24.32 16.56 25.75
CA LEU A 330 -24.27 16.20 24.34
C LEU A 330 -23.80 14.74 24.26
N PRO A 331 -24.47 13.85 23.51
CA PRO A 331 -23.96 12.51 23.31
C PRO A 331 -22.59 12.63 22.67
N ARG A 332 -21.56 12.41 23.48
CA ARG A 332 -20.21 12.13 23.01
C ARG A 332 -20.34 10.78 22.34
N LEU A 333 -20.77 10.76 21.08
CA LEU A 333 -20.92 9.57 20.24
C LEU A 333 -19.90 8.53 20.68
N GLY A 334 -20.39 7.56 21.46
CA GLY A 334 -19.57 6.49 21.99
C GLY A 334 -19.24 5.67 20.79
N LEU A 335 -17.97 5.52 20.49
CA LEU A 335 -17.52 4.73 19.36
C LEU A 335 -18.00 3.26 19.47
N GLU A 336 -18.33 2.78 20.68
CA GLU A 336 -19.03 1.51 20.89
C GLU A 336 -20.36 1.45 20.12
N GLU A 337 -21.11 2.55 20.05
CA GLU A 337 -22.35 2.66 19.28
C GLU A 337 -22.07 2.69 17.77
N THR A 338 -20.95 3.29 17.35
CA THR A 338 -20.50 3.28 15.94
C THR A 338 -20.03 1.88 15.52
N ILE A 339 -19.30 1.18 16.38
CA ILE A 339 -18.84 -0.19 16.15
C ILE A 339 -20.04 -1.15 16.14
N ALA A 340 -20.97 -1.03 17.10
CA ALA A 340 -22.18 -1.83 17.16
C ALA A 340 -23.13 -1.57 15.97
N ALA A 341 -23.28 -0.32 15.51
CA ALA A 341 -24.06 0.01 14.32
C ALA A 341 -23.36 -0.42 13.00
N SER A 342 -22.06 -0.68 13.04
CA SER A 342 -21.27 -1.13 11.88
C SER A 342 -21.10 -2.64 11.77
N ALA A 343 -21.38 -3.39 12.85
CA ALA A 343 -21.41 -4.86 12.87
C ALA A 343 -22.53 -5.37 11.96
#